data_AF-A0A356CJL2-F1
#
_entry.id   AF-A0A356CJL2-F1
#
_cell.length_a   1.000
_cell.length_b   1.000
_cell.length_c   1.000
_cell.angle_alpha   90.00
_cell.angle_beta   90.00
_cell.angle_gamma   90.00
#
_symmetry.space_group_name_H-M   'P 1'
#
loop_
_entity.id
_entity.type
_entity.pdbx_description
1 polymer ?
#
loop_
_entity_poly.entity_id
_entity_poly.type
_entity_poly.pdbx_seq_one_letter_code
_entity_poly.pdbx_strand_id
1 'polypeptide(L)' 'ASDIDVVYVYGYGWPRYRGGPMHYANSVGLSKVVEKLRKLQSTTGDIFWEPSPFLVNLAERGQRF' A
#
# COMPACT_ATOMS: atom_id res chain seq x y z
N ALA A 1 8.17 -7.93 -4.19
CA ALA A 1 7.52 -6.61 -4.38
C ALA A 1 7.95 -5.88 -5.67
N SER A 2 9.18 -6.09 -6.17
CA SER A 2 9.71 -5.34 -7.33
C SER A 2 8.90 -5.52 -8.63
N ASP A 3 8.35 -6.70 -8.92
CA ASP A 3 7.65 -6.94 -10.19
C ASP A 3 6.36 -6.10 -10.30
N ILE A 4 5.63 -5.93 -9.20
CA ILE A 4 4.44 -5.08 -9.13
C ILE A 4 4.82 -3.62 -9.39
N ASP A 5 5.91 -3.15 -8.78
CA ASP A 5 6.40 -1.79 -8.99
C ASP A 5 6.79 -1.55 -10.45
N VAL A 6 7.49 -2.49 -11.08
CA VAL A 6 7.87 -2.42 -12.50
C VAL A 6 6.63 -2.38 -13.39
N VAL A 7 5.64 -3.26 -13.17
CA VAL A 7 4.41 -3.27 -13.96
C VAL A 7 3.63 -1.96 -13.83
N TYR A 8 3.53 -1.39 -12.63
CA TYR A 8 2.82 -0.12 -12.44
C TYR A 8 3.54 1.07 -13.07
N VAL A 9 4.87 1.09 -12.98
CA VAL A 9 5.71 2.12 -13.58
C VAL A 9 5.61 2.10 -15.11
N TYR A 10 5.71 0.93 -15.73
CA TYR A 10 5.76 0.82 -17.19
C TYR A 10 4.41 0.56 -17.86
N GLY A 11 3.44 0.01 -17.13
CA GLY A 11 2.12 -0.37 -17.66
C GLY A 11 1.00 0.61 -17.33
N TYR A 12 1.05 1.29 -16.18
CA TYR A 12 -0.06 2.13 -15.67
C TYR A 12 0.34 3.60 -15.41
N GLY A 13 1.54 3.99 -15.83
CA GLY A 13 2.01 5.38 -15.75
C GLY A 13 2.35 5.87 -14.35
N TRP A 14 2.70 4.96 -13.43
CA TRP A 14 3.11 5.36 -12.08
C TRP A 14 4.35 6.29 -12.12
N PRO A 15 4.40 7.36 -11.30
CA PRO A 15 5.53 8.29 -11.31
C PRO A 15 6.86 7.60 -10.97
N ARG A 16 7.74 7.44 -11.97
CA ARG A 16 9.05 6.78 -11.84
C ARG A 16 9.91 7.26 -10.67
N TYR A 17 9.89 8.57 -10.38
CA TYR A 17 10.68 9.16 -9.30
C TYR A 17 10.19 8.77 -7.89
N ARG A 18 9.02 8.14 -7.77
CA ARG A 18 8.51 7.54 -6.53
C ARG A 18 8.76 6.03 -6.45
N GLY A 19 9.57 5.47 -7.35
CA GLY A 19 9.72 4.03 -7.51
C GLY A 19 8.44 3.43 -8.09
N GLY A 20 7.76 2.59 -7.33
CA GLY A 20 6.42 2.06 -7.61
C GLY A 20 5.51 2.13 -6.36
N PRO A 21 4.27 1.65 -6.44
CA PRO A 21 3.33 1.66 -5.31
C PRO A 21 3.86 0.98 -4.04
N MET A 22 4.59 -0.13 -4.15
CA MET A 22 5.13 -0.87 -3.01
C MET A 22 6.30 -0.11 -2.38
N HIS A 23 7.22 0.39 -3.20
CA HIS A 23 8.29 1.28 -2.74
C HIS A 23 7.74 2.54 -2.06
N TYR A 24 6.72 3.17 -2.65
CA TYR A 24 6.10 4.36 -2.10
C TYR A 24 5.39 4.07 -0.77
N ALA A 25 4.68 2.95 -0.66
CA ALA A 25 4.06 2.52 0.60
C ALA A 25 5.10 2.33 1.72
N ASN A 26 6.26 1.76 1.41
CA ASN A 26 7.38 1.66 2.35
C ASN A 26 7.92 3.03 2.78
N SER A 27 7.96 4.02 1.87
CA SER A 27 8.41 5.38 2.18
C SER A 27 7.43 6.17 3.08
N VAL A 28 6.13 5.94 2.91
CA VAL A 28 5.07 6.55 3.73
C VAL A 28 4.98 5.87 5.10
N GLY A 29 5.23 4.56 5.14
CA GLY A 29 5.10 3.69 6.31
C GLY A 29 3.80 2.88 6.26
N LEU A 30 3.91 1.56 6.37
CA LEU A 30 2.78 0.64 6.22
C LEU A 30 1.69 0.84 7.29
N SER A 31 2.06 1.26 8.50
CA SER A 31 1.09 1.61 9.56
C SER A 31 0.13 2.72 9.14
N LYS A 32 0.65 3.80 8.53
CA LYS A 32 -0.16 4.90 8.01
C LYS A 32 -1.06 4.47 6.85
N VAL A 33 -0.57 3.55 6.02
CA VAL A 33 -1.36 2.99 4.90
C VAL A 33 -2.54 2.19 5.44
N VAL A 34 -2.31 1.30 6.41
CA VAL A 34 -3.37 0.52 7.07
C VAL A 34 -4.38 1.42 7.78
N GLU A 35 -3.92 2.43 8.51
CA GLU A 35 -4.78 3.40 9.19
C GLU A 35 -5.69 4.12 8.20
N LYS A 36 -5.13 4.57 7.06
CA LYS A 36 -5.91 5.25 6.02
C LYS A 36 -6.94 4.33 5.38
N LEU A 37 -6.59 3.07 5.12
CA LEU A 37 -7.52 2.07 4.58
C LEU A 37 -8.68 1.81 5.56
N ARG A 38 -8.39 1.60 6.84
CA ARG A 38 -9.43 1.44 7.88
C ARG A 38 -10.33 2.67 7.97
N LYS A 39 -9.77 3.87 7.87
CA LYS A 39 -10.55 5.11 7.84
C LYS A 39 -11.48 5.16 6.62
N LEU A 40 -11.00 4.82 5.44
CA LEU A 40 -11.81 4.77 4.22
C LEU A 40 -12.92 3.71 4.34
N GLN A 41 -12.61 2.52 4.85
CA GLN A 41 -13.60 1.48 5.14
C GLN A 41 -14.69 2.01 6.09
N SER A 42 -14.30 2.64 7.20
CA SER A 42 -15.27 3.19 8.17
C SER A 42 -16.14 4.31 7.60
N THR A 43 -15.60 5.10 6.65
CA THR A 43 -16.31 6.26 6.08
C THR A 43 -17.25 5.84 4.94
N THR A 44 -16.84 4.86 4.15
CA THR A 44 -17.58 4.44 2.94
C THR A 44 -18.50 3.24 3.22
N GLY A 45 -18.20 2.46 4.27
CA GLY A 45 -18.88 1.19 4.56
C GLY A 45 -18.55 0.06 3.57
N ASP A 46 -17.60 0.29 2.65
CA ASP A 46 -17.27 -0.63 1.56
C ASP A 46 -16.14 -1.57 1.95
N ILE A 47 -16.37 -2.87 1.71
CA ILE A 47 -15.40 -3.95 1.91
C ILE A 47 -14.15 -3.80 1.02
N PHE A 48 -14.25 -3.07 -0.09
CA PHE A 48 -13.11 -2.77 -0.96
C PHE A 48 -11.94 -2.13 -0.21
N TRP A 49 -12.21 -1.37 0.85
CA TRP A 49 -11.18 -0.70 1.64
C TRP A 49 -10.64 -1.53 2.82
N GLU A 50 -11.08 -2.78 2.97
CA GLU A 50 -10.56 -3.66 4.02
C GLU A 50 -9.07 -3.96 3.78
N PRO A 51 -8.18 -3.63 4.72
CA PRO A 51 -6.76 -3.88 4.55
C PRO A 51 -6.47 -5.39 4.58
N SER A 52 -5.66 -5.88 3.64
CA SER A 52 -5.31 -7.31 3.58
C SER A 52 -4.62 -7.79 4.88
N PRO A 53 -4.84 -9.04 5.32
CA PRO A 53 -4.19 -9.58 6.52
C PRO A 53 -2.65 -9.54 6.46
N PHE A 54 -2.07 -9.76 5.28
CA PHE A 54 -0.63 -9.67 5.06
C PHE A 54 -0.11 -8.25 5.31
N LEU A 55 -0.81 -7.24 4.79
CA LEU A 55 -0.44 -5.83 4.98
C LEU A 55 -0.53 -5.42 6.46
N VAL A 56 -1.59 -5.85 7.16
CA VAL A 56 -1.74 -5.60 8.60
C VAL A 56 -0.59 -6.23 9.38
N ASN A 57 -0.24 -7.47 9.07
CA ASN A 57 0.85 -8.18 9.74
C ASN A 57 2.22 -7.49 9.54
N LEU A 58 2.51 -7.05 8.32
CA LEU A 58 3.74 -6.29 8.05
C LEU A 58 3.77 -4.95 8.80
N ALA A 59 2.64 -4.25 8.85
CA ALA A 59 2.52 -2.99 9.58
C ALA A 59 2.73 -3.16 11.09
N GLU A 60 2.15 -4.20 11.69
CA GLU A 60 2.31 -4.51 13.12
C GLU A 60 3.74 -4.91 13.49
N ARG A 61 4.44 -5.61 12.58
CA ARG A 61 5.85 -6.00 12.76
C ARG A 61 6.84 -4.90 12.44
N GLY A 62 6.39 -3.73 11.97
CA GLY A 62 7.27 -2.65 11.52
C GLY A 62 8.13 -3.03 10.31
N GLN A 63 7.68 -4.01 9.51
CA GLN A 63 8.39 -4.52 8.35
C GLN A 63 8.04 -3.74 7.08
N ARG A 64 8.75 -4.05 5.98
CA ARG A 64 8.59 -3.47 4.66
C ARG A 64 8.26 -4.56 3.65
N PHE A 65 7.70 -4.17 2.51
CA PHE A 65 7.52 -5.04 1.35
C PHE A 65 8.82 -5.49 0.69
#